data_AF-A0A5E4PUP7-F1
#
_entry.id   AF-A0A5E4PUP7-F1
#
_cell.length_a   1.000
_cell.length_b   1.000
_cell.length_c   1.000
_cell.angle_alpha   90.00
_cell.angle_beta   90.00
_cell.angle_gamma   90.00
#
_symmetry.space_group_name_H-M   'P 1'
#
loop_
_entity.id
_entity.type
_entity.pdbx_description
1 polymer ?
#
loop_
_entity_poly.entity_id
_entity_poly.type
_entity_poly.pdbx_seq_one_letter_code
_entity_poly.pdbx_strand_id
1 'polypeptide(L)'
;MYHSIRMLLAYGDQKFEDIRISGEDWPTFKPSMPFGQMPVLEINGKKYAQTLAIMRFLGRKYGLVGDDIEQDFEIDQNASAVHYESDENVKAKKHNELSKDFYPVVLKKLDEIIASNNGHIALGKMPDLDQKYPNIKKIKDSVLTIPTVKAFCDAAPQCDW
;
A
#
# COMPACT_ATOMS: atom_id res chain seq x y z
N MET A 1 -3.25 3.47 2.28
CA MET A 1 -1.78 3.37 2.51
C MET A 1 -1.41 2.44 3.69
N TYR A 2 -2.08 2.49 4.85
CA TYR A 2 -1.77 1.61 6.00
C TYR A 2 -1.96 0.10 5.73
N HIS A 3 -2.78 -0.24 4.73
CA HIS A 3 -3.01 -1.62 4.31
C HIS A 3 -1.73 -2.31 3.81
N SER A 4 -0.82 -1.57 3.15
CA SER A 4 0.40 -2.14 2.57
C SER A 4 1.35 -2.73 3.62
N ILE A 5 1.47 -2.10 4.80
CA ILE A 5 2.31 -2.61 5.91
C ILE A 5 1.75 -3.93 6.44
N ARG A 6 0.42 -4.02 6.62
CA ARG A 6 -0.23 -5.26 7.08
C ARG A 6 -0.08 -6.39 6.07
N MET A 7 -0.20 -6.09 4.78
CA MET A 7 0.04 -7.05 3.70
C MET A 7 1.47 -7.59 3.71
N LEU A 8 2.47 -6.73 3.94
CA LEU A 8 3.87 -7.16 4.05
C LEU A 8 4.11 -8.06 5.28
N LEU A 9 3.49 -7.74 6.42
CA LEU A 9 3.56 -8.59 7.62
C LEU A 9 2.89 -9.94 7.40
N ALA A 10 1.72 -9.97 6.76
CA ALA A 10 1.02 -11.20 6.38
C ALA A 10 1.82 -12.03 5.38
N TYR A 11 2.42 -11.40 4.37
CA TYR A 11 3.32 -12.06 3.41
C TYR A 11 4.46 -12.79 4.13
N GLY A 12 5.09 -12.12 5.09
CA GLY A 12 6.15 -12.71 5.91
C GLY A 12 5.69 -13.66 7.02
N ASP A 13 4.41 -14.07 7.03
CA ASP A 13 3.76 -14.87 8.09
C ASP A 13 4.06 -14.37 9.52
N GLN A 14 4.23 -13.05 9.65
CA GLN A 14 4.59 -12.43 10.91
C GLN A 14 3.32 -12.17 11.71
N LYS A 15 3.23 -12.75 12.90
CA LYS A 15 2.20 -12.36 13.87
C LYS A 15 2.44 -10.91 14.32
N PHE A 16 1.38 -10.11 14.33
CA PHE A 16 1.40 -8.72 14.79
C PHE A 16 0.06 -8.37 15.45
N GLU A 17 0.08 -7.35 16.30
CA GLU A 17 -1.11 -6.73 16.85
C GLU A 17 -1.54 -5.57 15.94
N ASP A 18 -2.80 -5.59 15.46
CA ASP A 18 -3.36 -4.53 14.61
C ASP A 18 -4.15 -3.52 15.46
N ILE A 19 -3.44 -2.58 16.08
CA ILE A 19 -4.06 -1.51 16.88
C ILE A 19 -4.66 -0.46 15.95
N ARG A 20 -6.00 -0.35 15.94
CA ARG A 20 -6.75 0.60 15.12
C ARG A 20 -7.31 1.71 15.99
N ILE A 21 -6.72 2.90 15.88
CA ILE A 21 -7.10 4.08 16.66
C ILE A 21 -8.21 4.82 15.92
N SER A 22 -9.33 5.07 16.60
CA SER A 22 -10.45 5.84 16.06
C SER A 22 -10.07 7.32 15.87
N GLY A 23 -10.84 8.05 15.06
CA GLY A 23 -10.64 9.50 14.94
C GLY A 23 -10.84 10.23 16.27
N GLU A 24 -11.75 9.75 17.11
CA GLU A 24 -12.05 10.30 18.44
C GLU A 24 -10.91 10.07 19.44
N ASP A 25 -10.26 8.90 19.39
CA ASP A 25 -9.15 8.55 20.27
C ASP A 25 -7.82 9.15 19.81
N TRP A 26 -7.69 9.50 18.53
CA TRP A 26 -6.43 9.97 17.95
C TRP A 26 -5.76 11.12 18.72
N PRO A 27 -6.47 12.16 19.19
CA PRO A 27 -5.87 13.23 20.00
C PRO A 27 -5.14 12.72 21.25
N THR A 28 -5.60 11.64 21.86
CA THR A 28 -4.99 11.02 23.05
C THR A 28 -3.69 10.29 22.71
N PHE A 29 -3.65 9.60 21.58
CA PHE A 29 -2.46 8.83 21.17
C PHE A 29 -1.38 9.69 20.50
N LYS A 30 -1.79 10.75 19.78
CA LYS A 30 -0.90 11.59 18.97
C LYS A 30 0.37 12.07 19.69
N PRO A 31 0.34 12.53 20.96
CA PRO A 31 1.54 12.96 21.66
C PRO A 31 2.57 11.84 21.88
N SER A 32 2.12 10.58 21.90
CA SER A 32 2.97 9.40 22.13
C SER A 32 3.54 8.78 20.85
N MET A 33 3.15 9.29 19.67
CA MET A 33 3.57 8.76 18.38
C MET A 33 4.75 9.57 17.82
N PRO A 34 5.77 8.92 17.23
CA PRO A 34 6.85 9.64 16.56
C PRO A 34 6.29 10.60 15.52
N PHE A 35 6.73 11.86 15.59
CA PHE A 35 6.27 12.96 14.72
C PHE A 35 4.76 13.27 14.80
N GLY A 36 4.04 12.70 15.77
CA GLY A 36 2.60 12.90 15.92
C GLY A 36 1.78 12.40 14.73
N GLN A 37 2.21 11.29 14.11
CA GLN A 37 1.62 10.73 12.89
C GLN A 37 1.43 9.21 12.98
N MET A 38 0.59 8.66 12.10
CA MET A 38 0.42 7.23 11.83
C MET A 38 0.73 6.93 10.35
N PRO A 39 1.18 5.71 10.00
CA PRO A 39 1.25 4.52 10.84
C PRO A 39 2.52 4.49 11.71
N VAL A 40 2.47 3.68 12.77
CA VAL A 40 3.63 3.35 13.60
C VAL A 40 3.79 1.83 13.66
N LEU A 41 5.00 1.34 13.41
CA LEU A 41 5.38 -0.04 13.66
C LEU A 41 6.18 -0.08 14.97
N GLU A 42 5.73 -0.89 15.92
CA GLU A 42 6.44 -1.09 17.19
C GLU A 42 7.14 -2.45 17.19
N ILE A 43 8.44 -2.47 17.47
CA ILE A 43 9.25 -3.68 17.56
C ILE A 43 10.03 -3.63 18.87
N ASN A 44 9.79 -4.61 19.76
CA ASN A 44 10.45 -4.72 21.06
C ASN A 44 10.37 -3.41 21.89
N GLY A 45 9.20 -2.78 21.91
CA GLY A 45 8.95 -1.51 22.62
C GLY A 45 9.46 -0.25 21.91
N LYS A 46 10.13 -0.38 20.76
CA LYS A 46 10.61 0.77 19.97
C LYS A 46 9.67 1.08 18.82
N LYS A 47 9.22 2.35 18.75
CA LYS A 47 8.31 2.87 17.73
C LYS A 47 9.05 3.41 16.51
N TYR A 48 8.60 3.02 15.32
CA TYR A 48 9.10 3.46 14.02
C TYR A 48 7.94 4.06 13.21
N ALA A 49 8.18 5.20 12.58
CA ALA A 49 7.21 5.90 11.74
C ALA A 49 7.70 6.01 10.30
N GLN A 50 6.90 6.65 9.44
CA GLN A 50 7.07 6.78 7.98
C GLN A 50 6.73 5.49 7.22
N THR A 51 5.61 5.52 6.50
CA THR A 51 5.08 4.36 5.76
C THR A 51 6.13 3.74 4.83
N LEU A 52 6.79 4.55 3.99
CA LEU A 52 7.77 4.05 3.03
C LEU A 52 9.00 3.45 3.71
N ALA A 53 9.46 4.04 4.82
CA ALA A 53 10.58 3.49 5.59
C ALA A 53 10.23 2.12 6.17
N ILE A 54 9.03 1.98 6.75
CA ILE A 54 8.52 0.71 7.28
C ILE A 54 8.38 -0.32 6.15
N MET A 55 7.80 0.08 5.01
CA MET A 55 7.63 -0.81 3.86
C MET A 55 8.96 -1.31 3.31
N ARG A 56 9.97 -0.45 3.16
CA ARG A 56 11.32 -0.86 2.73
C ARG A 56 11.97 -1.82 3.72
N PHE A 57 11.83 -1.56 5.02
CA PHE A 57 12.35 -2.46 6.05
C PHE A 57 11.73 -3.84 5.95
N LEU A 58 10.40 -3.93 5.86
CA LEU A 58 9.69 -5.21 5.73
C LEU A 58 9.98 -5.87 4.38
N GLY A 59 10.09 -5.09 3.31
CA GLY A 59 10.47 -5.57 1.98
C GLY A 59 11.84 -6.26 2.02
N ARG A 60 12.85 -5.60 2.60
CA ARG A 60 14.18 -6.22 2.80
C ARG A 60 14.10 -7.45 3.69
N LYS A 61 13.34 -7.39 4.79
CA LYS A 61 13.17 -8.52 5.72
C LYS A 61 12.58 -9.77 5.04
N TYR A 62 11.70 -9.59 4.07
CA TYR A 62 10.96 -10.67 3.42
C TYR A 62 11.40 -10.94 1.97
N GLY A 63 12.51 -10.37 1.52
CA GLY A 63 13.06 -10.59 0.17
C GLY A 63 12.20 -10.01 -0.96
N LEU A 64 11.48 -8.92 -0.69
CA LEU A 64 10.66 -8.17 -1.66
C LEU A 64 11.38 -6.88 -2.09
N VAL A 65 12.65 -7.01 -2.45
CA VAL A 65 13.53 -5.93 -2.90
C VAL A 65 14.17 -6.30 -4.22
N GLY A 66 14.76 -5.31 -4.88
CA GLY A 66 15.55 -5.54 -6.07
C GLY A 66 16.84 -6.28 -5.76
N ASP A 67 17.45 -6.87 -6.79
CA ASP A 67 18.77 -7.50 -6.68
C ASP A 67 19.89 -6.45 -6.50
N ASP A 68 19.64 -5.20 -6.92
CA ASP A 68 20.57 -4.08 -6.89
C ASP A 68 19.88 -2.76 -6.51
N ILE A 69 20.69 -1.69 -6.40
CA ILE A 69 20.22 -0.37 -5.95
C ILE A 69 19.32 0.30 -7.00
N GLU A 70 19.52 0.02 -8.28
CA GLU A 70 18.72 0.54 -9.39
C GLU A 70 17.32 -0.08 -9.37
N GLN A 71 17.21 -1.39 -9.17
CA GLN A 71 15.94 -2.09 -9.01
C GLN A 71 15.20 -1.65 -7.74
N ASP A 72 15.90 -1.46 -6.62
CA ASP A 72 15.32 -0.86 -5.40
C ASP A 72 14.77 0.54 -5.69
N PHE A 73 15.48 1.34 -6.50
CA PHE A 73 15.05 2.67 -6.89
C PHE A 73 13.82 2.64 -7.81
N GLU A 74 13.75 1.69 -8.75
CA GLU A 74 12.56 1.48 -9.58
C GLU A 74 11.35 1.04 -8.76
N ILE A 75 11.53 0.18 -7.75
CA ILE A 75 10.46 -0.21 -6.82
C ILE A 75 9.94 1.02 -6.07
N ASP A 76 10.83 1.86 -5.57
CA ASP A 76 10.47 3.10 -4.87
C ASP A 76 9.74 4.10 -5.77
N GLN A 77 10.17 4.24 -7.03
CA GLN A 77 9.52 5.12 -8.02
C GLN A 77 8.06 4.71 -8.26
N ASN A 78 7.80 3.41 -8.27
CA ASN A 78 6.46 2.87 -8.51
C ASN A 78 5.58 2.89 -7.24
N ALA A 79 6.15 3.14 -6.07
CA ALA A 79 5.40 3.30 -4.82
C ALA A 79 4.69 4.67 -4.78
N SER A 80 3.44 4.71 -5.22
CA SER A 80 2.66 5.96 -5.23
C SER A 80 2.26 6.44 -3.84
N ALA A 81 2.50 7.73 -3.56
CA ALA A 81 1.94 8.42 -2.41
C ALA A 81 0.50 8.87 -2.70
N VAL A 82 -0.48 8.17 -2.12
CA VAL A 82 -1.88 8.60 -2.14
C VAL A 82 -2.05 9.75 -1.14
N HIS A 83 -2.41 10.93 -1.63
CA HIS A 83 -2.69 12.10 -0.81
C HIS A 83 -4.18 12.17 -0.48
N TYR A 84 -4.49 12.27 0.81
CA TYR A 84 -5.86 12.48 1.26
C TYR A 84 -6.26 13.95 1.08
N GLU A 85 -7.48 14.19 0.61
CA GLU A 85 -8.11 15.51 0.54
C GLU A 85 -9.37 15.49 1.41
N SER A 86 -9.47 16.42 2.36
CA SER A 86 -10.56 16.48 3.33
C SER A 86 -11.75 17.30 2.86
N ASP A 87 -11.53 18.27 1.96
CA ASP A 87 -12.63 19.07 1.41
C ASP A 87 -13.35 18.29 0.30
N GLU A 88 -14.64 18.01 0.49
CA GLU A 88 -15.42 17.20 -0.45
C GLU A 88 -15.54 17.81 -1.85
N ASN A 89 -15.56 19.15 -1.97
CA ASN A 89 -15.64 19.80 -3.28
C ASN A 89 -14.28 19.71 -4.01
N VAL A 90 -13.19 19.93 -3.28
CA VAL A 90 -11.83 19.80 -3.83
C VAL A 90 -11.55 18.35 -4.18
N LYS A 91 -11.97 17.40 -3.34
CA LYS A 91 -11.84 15.96 -3.55
C LYS A 91 -12.62 15.51 -4.79
N ALA A 92 -13.87 15.92 -4.95
CA ALA A 92 -14.67 15.59 -6.13
C ALA A 92 -14.07 16.17 -7.41
N LYS A 93 -13.61 17.43 -7.36
CA LYS A 93 -12.93 18.08 -8.49
C LYS A 93 -11.64 17.34 -8.87
N LYS A 94 -10.75 17.12 -7.90
CA LYS A 94 -9.50 16.36 -8.09
C LYS A 94 -9.78 14.96 -8.60
N HIS A 95 -10.76 14.26 -8.04
CA HIS A 95 -11.14 12.92 -8.50
C HIS A 95 -11.56 12.94 -9.98
N ASN A 96 -12.38 13.90 -10.39
CA ASN A 96 -12.81 14.01 -11.78
C ASN A 96 -11.65 14.32 -12.74
N GLU A 97 -10.79 15.28 -12.38
CA GLU A 97 -9.60 15.65 -13.15
C GLU A 97 -8.62 14.47 -13.26
N LEU A 98 -8.29 13.85 -12.13
CA LEU A 98 -7.37 12.71 -12.08
C LEU A 98 -7.95 11.50 -12.82
N SER A 99 -9.24 11.20 -12.68
CA SER A 99 -9.88 10.05 -13.33
C SER A 99 -9.93 10.19 -14.84
N LYS A 100 -10.09 11.42 -15.34
CA LYS A 100 -10.17 11.68 -16.78
C LYS A 100 -8.80 11.69 -17.44
N ASP A 101 -7.85 12.39 -16.83
CA ASP A 101 -6.62 12.78 -17.52
C ASP A 101 -5.37 12.05 -16.97
N PHE A 102 -5.31 11.81 -15.65
CA PHE A 102 -4.09 11.31 -15.01
C PHE A 102 -4.07 9.78 -14.83
N TYR A 103 -5.11 9.20 -14.23
CA TYR A 103 -5.19 7.76 -13.95
C TYR A 103 -5.09 6.90 -15.21
N PRO A 104 -5.75 7.21 -16.35
CA PRO A 104 -5.60 6.40 -17.55
C PRO A 104 -4.15 6.33 -18.05
N VAL A 105 -3.43 7.45 -17.97
CA VAL A 105 -2.02 7.56 -18.38
C VAL A 105 -1.12 6.77 -17.44
N VAL A 106 -1.25 6.98 -16.13
CA VAL A 106 -0.42 6.30 -15.12
C VAL A 106 -0.70 4.79 -15.12
N LEU A 107 -1.97 4.37 -15.13
CA LEU A 107 -2.34 2.95 -15.13
C LEU A 107 -1.88 2.23 -16.40
N LYS A 108 -1.97 2.89 -17.57
CA LYS A 108 -1.41 2.33 -18.81
C LYS A 108 0.10 2.15 -18.70
N LYS A 109 0.82 3.15 -18.20
CA LYS A 109 2.28 3.07 -18.01
C LYS A 109 2.66 1.99 -17.00
N LEU A 110 1.89 1.84 -15.92
CA LEU A 110 2.08 0.74 -14.97
C LEU A 110 1.84 -0.62 -15.62
N ASP A 111 0.79 -0.79 -16.41
CA ASP A 111 0.52 -2.03 -17.15
C ASP A 111 1.67 -2.41 -18.11
N GLU A 112 2.26 -1.40 -18.78
CA GLU A 112 3.45 -1.57 -19.64
C GLU A 112 4.70 -1.98 -18.83
N ILE A 113 4.96 -1.32 -17.69
CA ILE A 113 6.07 -1.68 -16.78
C ILE A 113 5.89 -3.11 -16.24
N ILE A 114 4.66 -3.51 -15.93
CA ILE A 114 4.36 -4.88 -15.49
C ILE A 114 4.73 -5.89 -16.57
N ALA A 115 4.33 -5.61 -17.81
CA ALA A 115 4.62 -6.47 -18.94
C ALA A 115 6.13 -6.61 -19.18
N SER A 116 6.90 -5.52 -19.02
CA SER A 116 8.36 -5.56 -19.14
C SER A 116 9.05 -6.27 -17.98
N ASN A 117 8.43 -6.26 -16.79
CA ASN A 117 9.03 -6.77 -15.55
C ASN A 117 8.45 -8.14 -15.15
N ASN A 118 8.16 -9.02 -16.12
CA ASN A 118 7.67 -10.39 -15.91
C ASN A 118 6.42 -10.53 -15.00
N GLY A 119 5.63 -9.48 -14.81
CA GLY A 119 4.45 -9.54 -13.95
C GLY A 119 4.68 -9.16 -12.48
N HIS A 120 5.66 -8.31 -12.15
CA HIS A 120 5.96 -7.88 -10.77
C HIS A 120 5.70 -6.39 -10.51
N ILE A 121 4.87 -6.06 -9.50
CA ILE A 121 4.66 -4.75 -8.81
C ILE A 121 3.52 -4.95 -7.79
N ALA A 122 3.47 -4.19 -6.69
CA ALA A 122 2.39 -4.31 -5.69
C ALA A 122 1.19 -3.39 -6.02
N LEU A 123 -0.05 -3.89 -5.98
CA LEU A 123 -1.25 -3.08 -6.26
C LEU A 123 -2.43 -3.36 -5.31
N GLY A 124 -3.21 -2.31 -5.02
CA GLY A 124 -4.45 -2.31 -4.21
C GLY A 124 -5.73 -2.36 -5.04
N LYS A 125 -6.90 -2.27 -4.39
CA LYS A 125 -8.23 -2.43 -5.04
C LYS A 125 -8.74 -1.15 -5.72
N MET A 126 -9.26 -1.27 -6.95
CA MET A 126 -10.18 -0.34 -7.62
C MET A 126 -11.21 -1.14 -8.44
N PRO A 127 -12.50 -0.74 -8.51
CA PRO A 127 -13.47 -1.35 -9.40
C PRO A 127 -13.08 -1.15 -10.88
N ASP A 128 -13.34 -2.14 -11.73
CA ASP A 128 -13.09 -2.15 -13.20
C ASP A 128 -11.62 -2.15 -13.68
N LEU A 129 -10.66 -1.97 -12.76
CA LEU A 129 -9.23 -2.03 -13.06
C LEU A 129 -8.85 -3.36 -13.74
N ASP A 130 -9.42 -4.45 -13.21
CA ASP A 130 -9.14 -5.81 -13.64
C ASP A 130 -9.58 -6.09 -15.09
N GLN A 131 -10.60 -5.36 -15.58
CA GLN A 131 -11.10 -5.50 -16.95
C GLN A 131 -10.27 -4.68 -17.94
N LYS A 132 -9.82 -3.48 -17.52
CA LYS A 132 -9.11 -2.55 -18.41
C LYS A 132 -7.61 -2.83 -18.53
N TYR A 133 -7.00 -3.40 -17.49
CA TYR A 133 -5.54 -3.58 -17.40
C TYR A 133 -5.21 -5.02 -16.98
N PRO A 134 -5.01 -5.93 -17.95
CA PRO A 134 -4.88 -7.36 -17.67
C PRO A 134 -3.61 -7.72 -16.89
N ASN A 135 -2.52 -6.96 -17.04
CA ASN A 135 -1.28 -7.23 -16.31
C ASN A 135 -1.41 -6.81 -14.84
N ILE A 136 -2.13 -5.72 -14.58
CA ILE A 136 -2.51 -5.29 -13.23
C ILE A 136 -3.38 -6.36 -12.55
N LYS A 137 -4.36 -6.92 -13.27
CA LYS A 137 -5.18 -8.03 -12.76
C LYS A 137 -4.33 -9.23 -12.37
N LYS A 138 -3.45 -9.67 -13.28
CA LYS A 138 -2.58 -10.85 -13.07
C LYS A 138 -1.76 -10.74 -11.78
N ILE A 139 -1.26 -9.54 -11.49
CA ILE A 139 -0.52 -9.24 -10.27
C ILE A 139 -1.39 -9.31 -9.03
N LYS A 140 -2.55 -8.66 -9.08
CA LYS A 140 -3.48 -8.68 -7.95
C LYS A 140 -3.87 -10.11 -7.61
N ASP A 141 -4.18 -10.91 -8.62
CA ASP A 141 -4.50 -12.33 -8.48
C ASP A 141 -3.30 -13.12 -7.93
N SER A 142 -2.07 -12.87 -8.39
CA SER A 142 -0.88 -13.56 -7.89
C SER A 142 -0.55 -13.24 -6.43
N VAL A 143 -0.77 -12.00 -5.99
CA VAL A 143 -0.59 -11.61 -4.58
C VAL A 143 -1.69 -12.24 -3.72
N LEU A 144 -2.93 -12.26 -4.19
CA LEU A 144 -4.07 -12.81 -3.45
C LEU A 144 -4.11 -14.35 -3.42
N THR A 145 -3.30 -15.05 -4.22
CA THR A 145 -3.16 -16.51 -4.14
C THR A 145 -2.17 -16.96 -3.07
N ILE A 146 -1.32 -16.05 -2.56
CA ILE A 146 -0.40 -16.36 -1.47
C ILE A 146 -1.23 -16.69 -0.21
N PRO A 147 -1.12 -17.90 0.37
CA PRO A 147 -2.06 -18.38 1.39
C PRO A 147 -2.17 -17.46 2.61
N THR A 148 -1.04 -16.95 3.11
CA THR A 148 -1.00 -16.07 4.29
C THR A 148 -1.62 -14.71 4.01
N VAL A 149 -1.36 -14.16 2.82
CA VAL A 149 -1.95 -12.90 2.34
C VAL A 149 -3.46 -13.06 2.14
N LYS A 150 -3.88 -14.15 1.51
CA LYS A 150 -5.31 -14.47 1.31
C LYS A 150 -6.04 -14.58 2.64
N ALA A 151 -5.49 -15.35 3.58
CA ALA A 151 -6.07 -15.51 4.91
C ALA A 151 -6.21 -14.17 5.64
N PHE A 152 -5.19 -13.30 5.54
CA PHE A 152 -5.27 -11.95 6.09
C PHE A 152 -6.36 -11.11 5.40
N CYS A 153 -6.44 -11.11 4.06
CA CYS A 153 -7.46 -10.36 3.33
C CYS A 153 -8.88 -10.83 3.64
N ASP A 154 -9.09 -12.15 3.80
CA ASP A 154 -10.40 -12.73 4.12
C ASP A 154 -10.84 -12.40 5.56
N ALA A 155 -9.89 -12.31 6.49
CA ALA A 155 -10.15 -11.99 7.89
C ALA A 155 -10.14 -10.48 8.20
N ALA A 156 -9.62 -9.65 7.30
CA ALA A 156 -9.52 -8.22 7.50
C ALA A 156 -10.93 -7.60 7.60
N PRO A 157 -11.21 -6.76 8.61
CA PRO A 157 -12.49 -6.09 8.71
C PRO A 157 -12.70 -5.19 7.49
N GLN A 158 -13.95 -5.16 6.99
CA GLN A 158 -14.35 -4.20 5.97
C GLN A 158 -14.19 -2.79 6.55
N CYS A 159 -13.66 -1.88 5.74
CA CYS A 159 -13.52 -0.48 6.12
C CYS A 159 -14.05 0.39 4.98
N ASP A 160 -14.77 1.45 5.33
CA ASP A 160 -15.52 2.28 4.38
C ASP A 160 -14.66 3.31 3.63
N TRP A 161 -13.33 3.15 3.61
CA TRP A 161 -12.38 4.11 3.05
C TRP A 161 -11.53 3.56 1.91
#